data_AF-A0A6L8GAP1-F1
#
_entry.id   AF-A0A6L8GAP1-F1
#
_cell.length_a   1.000
_cell.length_b   1.000
_cell.length_c   1.000
_cell.angle_alpha   90.00
_cell.angle_beta   90.00
_cell.angle_gamma   90.00
#
_symmetry.space_group_name_H-M   'P 1'
#
loop_
_entity.id
_entity.type
_entity.pdbx_description
1 polymer ?
#
loop_
_entity_poly.entity_id
_entity_poly.type
_entity_poly.pdbx_seq_one_letter_code
_entity_poly.pdbx_strand_id
1 'polypeptide(L)'
;MIRALALAVLLASWGGAALAQACTGRFVNPVSDVCWECLFPVSIGPVTIGSASGAPDTPNPSSPLCLCGSPIPRIGLSLGVWEPARLVDATRAPWCFPNLGGLTIDPGLPAGRGRTGSSGGDGATGSVWHAHHYVYPLLSWIGALLDLGCLEAGGLDIAWVSELDPAWLDDELSFLLNPEAALFANLPAQAACAADCAAASAGLPMDRLFWCAGCQG
;
A
#
# COMPACT_ATOMS: atom_id res chain seq x y z
N MET A 1 7.26 38.07 -50.33
CA MET A 1 8.18 37.68 -49.23
C MET A 1 7.46 37.42 -47.90
N ILE A 2 6.27 37.96 -47.65
CA ILE A 2 5.53 37.78 -46.37
C ILE A 2 4.84 36.39 -46.26
N ARG A 3 4.47 35.77 -47.38
CA ARG A 3 3.79 34.45 -47.39
C ARG A 3 4.69 33.26 -47.01
N ALA A 4 6.01 33.39 -47.18
CA ALA A 4 6.96 32.32 -46.83
C ALA A 4 7.21 32.24 -45.30
N LEU A 5 7.10 33.38 -44.60
CA LEU A 5 7.24 33.45 -43.15
C LEU A 5 6.05 32.81 -42.41
N ALA A 6 4.85 32.88 -42.97
CA ALA A 6 3.65 32.29 -42.36
C ALA A 6 3.70 30.75 -42.33
N LEU A 7 4.34 30.12 -43.31
CA LEU A 7 4.46 28.65 -43.37
C LEU A 7 5.52 28.10 -42.39
N ALA A 8 6.55 28.89 -42.07
CA ALA A 8 7.60 28.48 -41.13
C ALA A 8 7.12 28.52 -39.67
N VAL A 9 6.19 29.42 -39.33
CA VAL A 9 5.60 29.51 -37.99
C VAL A 9 4.62 28.35 -37.70
N LEU A 10 3.98 27.79 -38.74
CA LEU A 10 3.07 26.65 -38.63
C LEU A 10 3.77 25.29 -38.46
N LEU A 11 5.07 25.20 -38.70
CA LEU A 11 5.88 23.99 -38.47
C LEU A 11 6.55 23.96 -37.08
N ALA A 12 6.48 25.07 -36.33
CA ALA A 12 7.05 25.19 -34.99
C ALA A 12 6.08 24.78 -33.86
N SER A 13 4.86 24.32 -34.19
CA SER A 13 4.02 23.57 -33.24
C SER A 13 4.55 22.13 -33.14
N TRP A 14 5.82 21.98 -32.77
CA TRP A 14 6.32 20.75 -32.20
C TRP A 14 5.49 20.46 -30.96
N GLY A 15 4.86 19.28 -30.97
CA GLY A 15 4.13 18.78 -29.82
C GLY A 15 5.05 18.89 -28.60
N GLY A 16 4.63 19.70 -27.63
CA GLY A 16 5.22 19.65 -26.32
C GLY A 16 5.00 18.22 -25.83
N ALA A 17 6.07 17.44 -25.76
CA ALA A 17 6.09 16.29 -24.88
C ALA A 17 5.71 16.86 -23.52
N ALA A 18 4.50 16.55 -23.05
CA ALA A 18 4.13 16.82 -21.68
C ALA A 18 5.22 16.18 -20.83
N LEU A 19 6.02 17.00 -20.15
CA LEU A 19 7.05 16.52 -19.25
C LEU A 19 6.35 15.54 -18.31
N ALA A 20 6.72 14.25 -18.43
CA ALA A 20 6.27 13.26 -17.47
C ALA A 20 6.59 13.83 -16.09
N GLN A 21 5.58 13.87 -15.20
CA GLN A 21 5.79 14.19 -13.80
C GLN A 21 7.00 13.37 -13.36
N ALA A 22 8.10 14.04 -12.99
CA ALA A 22 9.36 13.36 -12.75
C ALA A 22 9.12 12.28 -11.69
N CYS A 23 9.37 11.03 -12.05
CA CYS A 23 9.26 9.94 -11.09
C CYS A 23 10.38 10.10 -10.08
N THR A 24 10.02 10.59 -8.90
CA THR A 24 10.97 10.82 -7.81
C THR A 24 10.66 9.87 -6.68
N GLY A 25 11.73 9.39 -6.05
CA GLY A 25 11.63 8.43 -4.98
C GLY A 25 13.00 8.00 -4.50
N ARG A 26 13.02 7.31 -3.37
CA ARG A 26 14.21 6.65 -2.84
C ARG A 26 13.81 5.25 -2.42
N PHE A 27 14.70 4.30 -2.63
CA PHE A 27 14.49 2.98 -2.06
C PHE A 27 14.46 3.08 -0.54
N VAL A 28 13.49 2.42 0.09
CA VAL A 28 13.36 2.41 1.55
C VAL A 28 14.63 1.80 2.15
N ASN A 29 15.37 2.60 2.91
CA ASN A 29 16.58 2.12 3.58
C ASN A 29 16.20 1.35 4.85
N PRO A 30 16.48 0.03 4.94
CA PRO A 30 16.12 -0.77 6.10
C PRO A 30 16.72 -0.27 7.41
N VAL A 31 17.85 0.45 7.36
CA VAL A 31 18.55 0.93 8.55
C VAL A 31 17.94 2.23 9.07
N SER A 32 17.68 3.20 8.19
CA SER A 32 17.30 4.57 8.60
C SER A 32 15.82 4.88 8.48
N ASP A 33 15.10 4.24 7.55
CA ASP A 33 13.73 4.61 7.19
C ASP A 33 12.70 3.70 7.88
N VAL A 34 13.17 2.68 8.61
CA VAL A 34 12.32 1.73 9.36
C VAL A 34 12.30 2.14 10.82
N CYS A 35 11.09 2.26 11.37
CA CYS A 35 10.90 2.44 12.80
C CYS A 35 11.15 1.13 13.54
N TRP A 36 12.40 0.89 13.96
CA TRP A 36 12.77 -0.31 14.73
C TRP A 36 12.07 -0.42 16.08
N GLU A 37 11.72 0.72 16.67
CA GLU A 37 10.93 0.79 17.89
C GLU A 37 9.49 0.31 17.66
N CYS A 38 8.95 0.48 16.46
CA CYS A 38 7.60 0.09 16.09
C CYS A 38 7.43 -1.42 15.88
N LEU A 39 8.51 -2.20 15.91
CA LEU A 39 8.42 -3.67 15.93
C LEU A 39 7.89 -4.19 17.27
N PHE A 40 8.02 -3.38 18.32
CA PHE A 40 7.53 -3.70 19.64
C PHE A 40 6.03 -3.47 19.75
N PRO A 41 5.34 -4.23 20.62
CA PRO A 41 5.91 -5.21 21.55
C PRO A 41 6.34 -6.54 20.92
N VAL A 42 7.35 -7.16 21.52
CA VAL A 42 7.81 -8.52 21.17
C VAL A 42 7.31 -9.48 22.24
N SER A 43 6.60 -10.54 21.84
CA SER A 43 5.99 -11.51 22.74
C SER A 43 6.40 -12.95 22.40
N ILE A 44 6.38 -13.83 23.42
CA ILE A 44 6.44 -15.29 23.25
C ILE A 44 5.20 -15.91 23.90
N GLY A 45 4.29 -16.43 23.08
CA GLY A 45 2.96 -16.81 23.52
C GLY A 45 2.30 -15.67 24.32
N PRO A 46 1.82 -15.90 25.54
CA PRO A 46 1.10 -14.86 26.29
C PRO A 46 2.02 -13.84 26.98
N VAL A 47 3.35 -13.99 26.90
CA VAL A 47 4.30 -13.16 27.66
C VAL A 47 4.99 -12.16 26.75
N THR A 48 4.81 -10.87 27.03
CA THR A 48 5.57 -9.78 26.40
C THR A 48 6.98 -9.70 27.00
N ILE A 49 8.01 -9.75 26.16
CA ILE A 49 9.43 -9.76 26.56
C ILE A 49 10.09 -8.39 26.36
N GLY A 50 9.61 -7.63 25.37
CA GLY A 50 10.09 -6.29 25.12
C GLY A 50 8.93 -5.37 24.76
N SER A 51 8.96 -4.16 25.31
CA SER A 51 8.13 -3.05 24.87
C SER A 51 9.01 -1.81 24.85
N ALA A 52 9.19 -1.23 23.67
CA ALA A 52 9.97 -0.01 23.49
C ALA A 52 9.06 1.17 23.12
N SER A 53 8.14 0.97 22.18
CA SER A 53 7.27 2.00 21.59
C SER A 53 6.03 2.35 22.40
N GLY A 54 5.64 1.53 23.38
CA GLY A 54 4.31 1.62 23.99
C GLY A 54 3.17 1.40 22.98
N ALA A 55 3.48 0.87 21.79
CA ALA A 55 2.50 0.55 20.77
C ALA A 55 1.53 -0.52 21.29
N PRO A 56 0.25 -0.46 20.89
CA PRO A 56 -0.72 -1.46 21.30
C PRO A 56 -0.37 -2.82 20.67
N ASP A 57 -0.77 -3.89 21.35
CA ASP A 57 -0.58 -5.27 20.90
C ASP A 57 -1.92 -5.93 20.60
N THR A 58 -1.93 -6.86 19.66
CA THR A 58 -3.07 -7.74 19.43
C THR A 58 -3.06 -8.90 20.44
N PRO A 59 -4.20 -9.60 20.65
CA PRO A 59 -4.23 -10.72 21.56
C PRO A 59 -3.24 -11.83 21.15
N ASN A 60 -2.22 -12.05 21.97
CA ASN A 60 -1.21 -13.07 21.72
C ASN A 60 -1.74 -14.50 21.98
N PRO A 61 -1.17 -15.53 21.32
CA PRO A 61 -1.52 -16.93 21.57
C PRO A 61 -1.33 -17.34 23.04
N SER A 62 -2.25 -18.17 23.55
CA SER A 62 -2.25 -18.60 24.95
C SER A 62 -1.11 -19.56 25.32
N SER A 63 -0.52 -20.22 24.32
CA SER A 63 0.60 -21.15 24.49
C SER A 63 1.84 -20.60 23.78
N PRO A 64 3.02 -20.61 24.43
CA PRO A 64 4.28 -20.28 23.78
C PRO A 64 4.75 -21.36 22.80
N LEU A 65 4.22 -22.58 22.91
CA LEU A 65 4.54 -23.69 22.01
C LEU A 65 3.52 -23.75 20.87
N CYS A 66 3.99 -23.83 19.63
CA CYS A 66 3.19 -24.04 18.43
C CYS A 66 3.72 -25.22 17.60
N LEU A 67 2.86 -25.79 16.76
CA LEU A 67 3.22 -26.79 15.77
C LEU A 67 3.08 -26.17 14.39
N CYS A 68 4.13 -26.25 13.58
CA CYS A 68 4.20 -25.57 12.30
C CYS A 68 4.95 -26.42 11.26
N GLY A 69 4.67 -26.15 9.98
CA GLY A 69 5.21 -26.91 8.85
C GLY A 69 4.31 -28.06 8.39
N SER A 70 4.29 -28.27 7.08
CA SER A 70 3.62 -29.38 6.39
C SER A 70 4.65 -30.03 5.45
N PRO A 71 4.78 -31.37 5.38
CA PRO A 71 3.95 -32.42 5.99
C PRO A 71 4.46 -32.95 7.36
N ILE A 72 5.66 -32.58 7.81
CA ILE A 72 6.22 -33.02 9.12
C ILE A 72 6.11 -31.84 10.10
N PRO A 73 5.27 -31.93 11.14
CA PRO A 73 5.12 -30.84 12.10
C PRO A 73 6.40 -30.68 12.92
N ARG A 74 6.89 -29.45 13.00
CA ARG A 74 8.02 -29.05 13.85
C ARG A 74 7.46 -28.34 15.07
N ILE A 75 8.07 -28.58 16.23
CA ILE A 75 7.76 -27.85 17.46
C ILE A 75 8.46 -26.50 17.36
N GLY A 76 7.67 -25.43 17.35
CA GLY A 76 8.13 -24.05 17.29
C GLY A 76 7.70 -23.25 18.52
N LEU A 77 8.19 -22.01 18.56
CA LEU A 77 7.73 -21.01 19.52
C LEU A 77 6.80 -20.03 18.81
N SER A 78 5.72 -19.65 19.48
CA SER A 78 4.86 -18.55 19.03
C SER A 78 5.55 -17.23 19.36
N LEU A 79 5.96 -16.51 18.32
CA LEU A 79 6.51 -15.16 18.41
C LEU A 79 5.46 -14.15 17.94
N GLY A 80 5.26 -13.07 18.70
CA GLY A 80 4.51 -11.90 18.25
C GLY A 80 5.44 -10.71 18.08
N VAL A 81 5.33 -10.03 16.94
CA VAL A 81 6.11 -8.84 16.58
C VAL A 81 5.36 -8.07 15.49
N TRP A 82 5.48 -6.74 15.49
CA TRP A 82 4.97 -5.91 14.40
C TRP A 82 5.99 -5.87 13.26
N GLU A 83 5.85 -6.80 12.31
CA GLU A 83 6.70 -6.79 11.12
C GLU A 83 6.12 -5.91 10.00
N PRO A 84 6.96 -5.12 9.30
CA PRO A 84 6.60 -4.64 7.98
C PRO A 84 6.53 -5.86 7.06
N ALA A 85 5.33 -6.25 6.64
CA ALA A 85 5.08 -7.37 5.74
C ALA A 85 4.66 -6.92 4.33
N ARG A 86 4.07 -5.71 4.25
CA ARG A 86 3.54 -5.09 3.03
C ARG A 86 3.91 -3.63 3.02
N LEU A 87 4.13 -3.10 1.82
CA LEU A 87 4.40 -1.70 1.57
C LEU A 87 3.49 -1.25 0.43
N VAL A 88 2.94 -0.04 0.51
CA VAL A 88 2.17 0.58 -0.57
C VAL A 88 2.74 1.97 -0.82
N ASP A 89 3.04 2.31 -2.07
CA ASP A 89 3.19 3.70 -2.48
C ASP A 89 1.98 4.18 -3.28
N ALA A 90 1.83 5.50 -3.30
CA ALA A 90 0.84 6.20 -4.09
C ALA A 90 1.52 7.28 -4.93
N THR A 91 1.24 7.29 -6.24
CA THR A 91 1.84 8.23 -7.20
C THR A 91 0.79 8.76 -8.17
N ARG A 92 1.00 9.94 -8.76
CA ARG A 92 0.17 10.46 -9.86
C ARG A 92 0.74 10.15 -11.24
N ALA A 93 2.02 9.78 -11.28
CA ALA A 93 2.69 9.37 -12.49
C ALA A 93 2.44 7.87 -12.68
N PRO A 94 1.78 7.42 -13.75
CA PRO A 94 1.62 6.00 -13.99
C PRO A 94 2.98 5.35 -14.20
N TRP A 95 3.10 4.09 -13.80
CA TRP A 95 4.31 3.28 -13.93
C TRP A 95 5.52 3.80 -13.15
N CYS A 96 5.32 4.77 -12.28
CA CYS A 96 6.37 5.32 -11.42
C CYS A 96 6.35 4.62 -10.08
N PHE A 97 7.48 4.08 -9.63
CA PHE A 97 7.61 3.35 -8.37
C PHE A 97 8.49 4.15 -7.39
N PRO A 98 7.90 5.07 -6.58
CA PRO A 98 8.64 5.86 -5.60
C PRO A 98 9.50 5.03 -4.64
N ASN A 99 8.94 3.92 -4.13
CA ASN A 99 9.63 3.05 -3.17
C ASN A 99 10.75 2.20 -3.80
N LEU A 100 10.85 2.17 -5.13
CA LEU A 100 11.95 1.55 -5.88
C LEU A 100 12.98 2.56 -6.37
N GLY A 101 13.10 3.71 -5.70
CA GLY A 101 14.06 4.74 -6.07
C GLY A 101 13.60 5.66 -7.20
N GLY A 102 12.28 5.77 -7.42
CA GLY A 102 11.73 6.52 -8.54
C GLY A 102 11.95 5.82 -9.88
N LEU A 103 12.02 4.49 -9.86
CA LEU A 103 12.12 3.69 -11.09
C LEU A 103 10.80 3.80 -11.88
N THR A 104 10.90 3.99 -13.19
CA THR A 104 9.74 3.92 -14.09
C THR A 104 9.76 2.58 -14.83
N ILE A 105 8.74 1.75 -14.60
CA ILE A 105 8.59 0.43 -15.26
C ILE A 105 7.33 0.49 -16.12
N ASP A 106 7.45 1.05 -17.33
CA ASP A 106 6.34 1.20 -18.27
C ASP A 106 6.39 0.07 -19.33
N PRO A 107 5.46 -0.89 -19.33
CA PRO A 107 5.37 -1.94 -20.34
C PRO A 107 4.76 -1.45 -21.68
N GLY A 108 4.48 -0.15 -21.82
CA GLY A 108 3.82 0.45 -22.99
C GLY A 108 2.29 0.35 -22.94
N LEU A 109 1.72 0.05 -21.77
CA LEU A 109 0.27 -0.07 -21.59
C LEU A 109 -0.35 1.27 -21.20
N PRO A 110 -1.53 1.61 -21.75
CA PRO A 110 -2.21 2.85 -21.40
C PRO A 110 -2.68 2.79 -19.95
N ALA A 111 -2.31 3.80 -19.17
CA ALA A 111 -2.80 4.02 -17.81
C ALA A 111 -3.35 5.45 -17.70
N GLY A 112 -4.35 5.65 -16.84
CA GLY A 112 -4.83 6.99 -16.49
C GLY A 112 -3.68 7.89 -16.03
N ARG A 113 -3.80 9.20 -16.18
CA ARG A 113 -2.80 10.14 -15.65
C ARG A 113 -3.47 11.10 -14.70
N GLY A 114 -2.89 11.28 -13.51
CA GLY A 114 -3.35 12.26 -12.54
C GLY A 114 -3.24 13.68 -13.06
N ARG A 115 -4.36 14.31 -13.42
CA ARG A 115 -4.41 15.75 -13.72
C ARG A 115 -4.85 16.50 -12.46
N THR A 116 -4.02 17.45 -12.02
CA THR A 116 -4.49 18.50 -11.10
C THR A 116 -4.84 19.73 -11.93
N GLY A 117 -6.13 20.04 -12.06
CA GLY A 117 -6.59 21.34 -12.57
C GLY A 117 -7.73 21.27 -13.57
N SER A 118 -8.77 22.04 -13.28
CA SER A 118 -9.93 22.31 -14.13
C SER A 118 -9.53 22.78 -15.53
N SER A 119 -9.83 22.00 -16.56
CA SER A 119 -9.87 22.52 -17.92
C SER A 119 -10.81 21.68 -18.78
N GLY A 120 -12.04 22.17 -18.93
CA GLY A 120 -12.93 21.81 -20.03
C GLY A 120 -14.15 20.96 -19.63
N GLY A 121 -15.32 21.60 -19.64
CA GLY A 121 -16.56 20.97 -20.08
C GLY A 121 -17.41 20.27 -19.02
N ASP A 122 -16.86 19.30 -18.29
CA ASP A 122 -17.67 18.42 -17.43
C ASP A 122 -17.04 18.28 -16.05
N GLY A 123 -17.85 18.47 -15.01
CA GLY A 123 -17.45 18.76 -13.61
C GLY A 123 -16.68 17.68 -12.83
N ALA A 124 -15.91 16.81 -13.47
CA ALA A 124 -15.03 15.84 -12.81
C ALA A 124 -13.61 16.42 -12.65
N THR A 125 -13.42 17.29 -11.65
CA THR A 125 -12.08 17.66 -11.16
C THR A 125 -11.56 16.56 -10.22
N GLY A 126 -11.02 15.48 -10.78
CA GLY A 126 -10.41 14.39 -10.00
C GLY A 126 -8.89 14.29 -10.22
N SER A 127 -8.12 14.16 -9.13
CA SER A 127 -6.73 13.74 -9.22
C SER A 127 -6.67 12.21 -9.26
N VAL A 128 -6.22 11.64 -10.38
CA VAL A 128 -5.96 10.19 -10.46
C VAL A 128 -4.66 9.86 -9.75
N TRP A 129 -4.73 8.88 -8.85
CA TRP A 129 -3.59 8.29 -8.18
C TRP A 129 -3.48 6.82 -8.56
N HIS A 130 -2.26 6.32 -8.59
CA HIS A 130 -1.90 4.94 -8.78
C HIS A 130 -1.26 4.43 -7.51
N ALA A 131 -1.56 3.18 -7.17
CA ALA A 131 -1.00 2.51 -6.02
C ALA A 131 -0.22 1.26 -6.47
N HIS A 132 0.94 1.04 -5.88
CA HIS A 132 1.70 -0.20 -6.06
C HIS A 132 1.85 -0.87 -4.70
N HIS A 133 1.40 -2.13 -4.64
CA HIS A 133 1.44 -2.93 -3.44
C HIS A 133 2.59 -3.95 -3.54
N TYR A 134 3.48 -3.89 -2.57
CA TYR A 134 4.68 -4.72 -2.50
C TYR A 134 4.57 -5.74 -1.38
N VAL A 135 5.03 -6.96 -1.65
CA VAL A 135 5.43 -7.91 -0.61
C VAL A 135 6.75 -7.41 -0.05
N TYR A 136 6.78 -7.02 1.23
CA TYR A 136 7.95 -6.43 1.85
C TYR A 136 8.22 -7.09 3.21
N PRO A 137 8.55 -8.39 3.29
CA PRO A 137 8.81 -9.09 4.55
C PRO A 137 10.18 -8.67 5.11
N LEU A 138 10.21 -7.50 5.77
CA LEU A 138 11.46 -6.81 6.04
C LEU A 138 12.41 -7.62 6.93
N LEU A 139 11.88 -8.39 7.88
CA LEU A 139 12.70 -9.12 8.83
C LEU A 139 13.30 -10.40 8.22
N SER A 140 12.60 -10.98 7.24
CA SER A 140 13.02 -12.19 6.52
C SER A 140 14.24 -11.92 5.64
N TRP A 141 14.12 -11.02 4.66
CA TRP A 141 15.17 -10.77 3.65
C TRP A 141 16.46 -10.10 4.18
N ILE A 142 16.43 -9.42 5.35
CA ILE A 142 17.66 -8.92 6.02
C ILE A 142 18.25 -9.95 6.99
N GLY A 143 17.59 -11.09 7.20
CA GLY A 143 18.01 -12.12 8.14
C GLY A 143 17.98 -11.69 9.60
N ALA A 144 17.07 -10.78 9.98
CA ALA A 144 16.95 -10.31 11.37
C ALA A 144 16.30 -11.36 12.27
N LEU A 145 15.42 -12.19 11.71
CA LEU A 145 14.89 -13.36 12.39
C LEU A 145 15.83 -14.54 12.14
N LEU A 146 16.20 -15.24 13.21
CA LEU A 146 16.83 -16.55 13.08
C LEU A 146 15.88 -17.44 12.29
N ASP A 147 16.44 -18.20 11.34
CA ASP A 147 15.73 -19.05 10.38
C ASP A 147 15.01 -20.20 11.10
N LEU A 148 13.94 -19.87 11.83
CA LEU A 148 13.02 -20.81 12.43
C LEU A 148 12.29 -21.40 11.24
N GLY A 149 12.51 -22.68 10.94
CA GLY A 149 11.98 -23.36 9.74
C GLY A 149 10.44 -23.49 9.65
N CYS A 150 9.72 -22.58 10.29
CA CYS A 150 8.29 -22.34 10.29
C CYS A 150 7.91 -20.89 9.94
N LEU A 151 8.87 -19.97 9.90
CA LEU A 151 8.63 -18.60 9.43
C LEU A 151 8.44 -18.62 7.92
N GLU A 152 7.50 -17.80 7.44
CA GLU A 152 7.30 -17.61 6.01
C GLU A 152 8.40 -16.69 5.48
N ALA A 153 9.47 -17.32 4.98
CA ALA A 153 10.57 -16.60 4.35
C ALA A 153 10.12 -16.10 2.97
N GLY A 154 10.29 -14.80 2.74
CA GLY A 154 9.98 -14.15 1.47
C GLY A 154 11.01 -13.10 1.10
N GLY A 155 11.00 -12.72 -0.18
CA GLY A 155 11.75 -11.59 -0.71
C GLY A 155 10.85 -10.40 -1.00
N LEU A 156 11.46 -9.27 -1.36
CA LEU A 156 10.76 -8.13 -1.92
C LEU A 156 10.18 -8.50 -3.30
N ASP A 157 8.89 -8.28 -3.47
CA ASP A 157 8.21 -8.46 -4.77
C ASP A 157 7.11 -7.42 -4.96
N ILE A 158 6.74 -7.15 -6.22
CA ILE A 158 5.60 -6.29 -6.58
C ILE A 158 4.39 -7.21 -6.71
N ALA A 159 3.50 -7.21 -5.71
CA ALA A 159 2.32 -8.08 -5.69
C ALA A 159 1.21 -7.58 -6.62
N TRP A 160 1.01 -6.27 -6.69
CA TRP A 160 -0.08 -5.68 -7.44
C TRP A 160 0.23 -4.24 -7.84
N VAL A 161 -0.24 -3.85 -9.03
CA VAL A 161 -0.10 -2.51 -9.57
C VAL A 161 -1.45 -2.05 -10.11
N SER A 162 -1.86 -0.86 -9.69
CA SER A 162 -3.17 -0.30 -10.06
C SER A 162 -3.36 -0.06 -11.56
N GLU A 163 -2.27 0.14 -12.31
CA GLU A 163 -2.29 0.43 -13.75
C GLU A 163 -2.69 -0.78 -14.60
N LEU A 164 -2.52 -2.00 -14.07
CA LEU A 164 -2.97 -3.24 -14.73
C LEU A 164 -4.38 -3.65 -14.33
N ASP A 165 -4.96 -2.99 -13.32
CA ASP A 165 -6.28 -3.33 -12.82
C ASP A 165 -7.36 -2.47 -13.51
N PRO A 166 -8.20 -3.07 -14.38
CA PRO A 166 -9.26 -2.34 -15.05
C PRO A 166 -10.31 -1.80 -14.08
N ALA A 167 -10.44 -2.38 -12.88
CA ALA A 167 -11.39 -1.93 -11.86
C ALA A 167 -10.89 -0.73 -11.05
N TRP A 168 -9.62 -0.34 -11.18
CA TRP A 168 -9.04 0.73 -10.36
C TRP A 168 -9.64 2.11 -10.66
N LEU A 169 -10.00 2.37 -11.92
CA LEU A 169 -10.56 3.65 -12.37
C LEU A 169 -12.01 3.53 -12.85
N ASP A 170 -12.65 2.39 -12.62
CA ASP A 170 -14.01 2.08 -13.06
C ASP A 170 -14.83 1.60 -11.86
N ASP A 171 -15.68 2.49 -11.36
CA ASP A 171 -16.46 2.27 -10.14
C ASP A 171 -17.48 1.13 -10.33
N GLU A 172 -18.02 0.96 -11.54
CA GLU A 172 -18.96 -0.10 -11.87
C GLU A 172 -18.30 -1.49 -11.84
N LEU A 173 -17.09 -1.61 -12.38
CA LEU A 173 -16.32 -2.85 -12.35
C LEU A 173 -15.78 -3.14 -10.94
N SER A 174 -15.37 -2.12 -10.20
CA SER A 174 -14.99 -2.25 -8.79
C SER A 174 -16.17 -2.72 -7.93
N PHE A 175 -17.37 -2.20 -8.18
CA PHE A 175 -18.60 -2.63 -7.52
C PHE A 175 -18.96 -4.09 -7.86
N LEU A 176 -18.68 -4.53 -9.09
CA LEU A 176 -18.89 -5.93 -9.48
C LEU A 176 -17.96 -6.88 -8.71
N LEU A 177 -16.73 -6.47 -8.41
CA LEU A 177 -15.77 -7.25 -7.63
C LEU A 177 -16.04 -7.21 -6.13
N ASN A 178 -16.53 -6.08 -5.60
CA ASN A 178 -16.78 -5.86 -4.17
C ASN A 178 -18.26 -5.52 -3.90
N PRO A 179 -19.21 -6.42 -4.19
CA PRO A 179 -20.64 -6.15 -4.02
C PRO A 179 -21.05 -5.91 -2.56
N GLU A 180 -20.24 -6.34 -1.60
CA GLU A 180 -20.43 -6.09 -0.16
C GLU A 180 -20.41 -4.61 0.19
N ALA A 181 -19.82 -3.75 -0.65
CA ALA A 181 -19.88 -2.30 -0.47
C ALA A 181 -21.33 -1.79 -0.41
N ALA A 182 -22.25 -2.44 -1.14
CA ALA A 182 -23.69 -2.13 -1.06
C ALA A 182 -24.29 -2.41 0.33
N LEU A 183 -23.80 -3.45 1.02
CA LEU A 183 -24.27 -3.80 2.35
C LEU A 183 -23.87 -2.73 3.38
N PHE A 184 -22.72 -2.09 3.19
CA PHE A 184 -22.16 -1.11 4.13
C PHE A 184 -22.38 0.36 3.72
N ALA A 185 -23.00 0.62 2.57
CA ALA A 185 -23.32 1.96 2.08
C ALA A 185 -24.47 2.67 2.85
N ASN A 186 -24.87 2.16 4.02
CA ASN A 186 -25.95 2.71 4.84
C ASN A 186 -25.42 3.58 5.98
N LEU A 187 -26.25 4.52 6.46
CA LEU A 187 -25.87 5.47 7.50
C LEU A 187 -25.41 4.81 8.81
N PRO A 188 -26.08 3.74 9.33
CA PRO A 188 -25.58 3.01 10.50
C PRO A 188 -24.16 2.43 10.33
N ALA A 189 -23.86 1.83 9.16
CA ALA A 189 -22.55 1.24 8.89
C ALA A 189 -21.45 2.32 8.76
N GLN A 190 -21.75 3.47 8.14
CA GLN A 190 -20.84 4.60 8.10
C GLN A 190 -20.60 5.21 9.49
N ALA A 191 -21.65 5.31 10.31
CA ALA A 191 -21.52 5.76 11.70
C ALA A 191 -20.68 4.80 12.56
N ALA A 192 -20.74 3.50 12.29
CA ALA A 192 -19.86 2.52 12.93
C ALA A 192 -18.38 2.77 12.59
N CYS A 193 -18.06 3.20 11.38
CA CYS A 193 -16.69 3.55 11.01
C CYS A 193 -16.15 4.80 11.71
N ALA A 194 -17.01 5.77 12.04
CA ALA A 194 -16.61 6.88 12.90
C ALA A 194 -16.22 6.41 14.32
N ALA A 195 -16.93 5.41 14.86
CA ALA A 195 -16.56 4.79 16.13
C ALA A 195 -15.28 3.97 16.02
N ASP A 196 -15.07 3.26 14.90
CA ASP A 196 -13.84 2.52 14.65
C ASP A 196 -12.61 3.43 14.53
N CYS A 197 -12.75 4.56 13.84
CA CYS A 197 -11.69 5.56 13.79
C CYS A 197 -11.37 6.14 15.17
N ALA A 198 -12.38 6.38 16.02
CA ALA A 198 -12.14 6.80 17.40
C ALA A 198 -11.41 5.73 18.22
N ALA A 199 -11.75 4.45 18.05
CA ALA A 199 -11.05 3.33 18.69
C ALA A 199 -9.61 3.19 18.21
N ALA A 200 -9.38 3.24 16.90
CA ALA A 200 -8.05 3.20 16.28
C ALA A 200 -7.17 4.37 16.72
N SER A 201 -7.76 5.57 16.88
CA SER A 201 -7.04 6.74 17.39
C SER A 201 -6.63 6.61 18.86
N ALA A 202 -7.36 5.80 19.65
CA ALA A 202 -7.06 5.53 21.05
C ALA A 202 -6.14 4.31 21.25
N GLY A 203 -6.04 3.42 20.27
CA GLY A 203 -5.24 2.20 20.35
C GLY A 203 -5.31 1.36 19.07
N LEU A 204 -6.24 0.40 19.03
CA LEU A 204 -6.42 -0.51 17.89
C LEU A 204 -7.83 -0.37 17.28
N PRO A 205 -7.97 -0.57 15.96
CA PRO A 205 -9.27 -0.71 15.34
C PRO A 205 -10.01 -1.96 15.85
N MET A 206 -11.31 -1.99 15.64
CA MET A 206 -12.20 -3.08 16.03
C MET A 206 -12.31 -4.10 14.88
N ASP A 207 -11.74 -5.29 15.06
CA ASP A 207 -11.77 -6.36 14.04
C ASP A 207 -13.17 -6.75 13.53
N ARG A 208 -14.21 -6.55 14.36
CA ARG A 208 -15.60 -6.82 13.97
C ARG A 208 -16.13 -5.86 12.91
N LEU A 209 -15.54 -4.67 12.81
CA LEU A 209 -15.87 -3.64 11.84
C LEU A 209 -14.85 -3.65 10.69
N PHE A 210 -14.56 -4.85 10.18
CA PHE A 210 -13.53 -5.08 9.16
C PHE A 210 -13.67 -4.20 7.90
N TRP A 211 -14.88 -3.70 7.59
CA TRP A 211 -15.14 -2.82 6.45
C TRP A 211 -14.73 -1.36 6.68
N CYS A 212 -14.41 -0.96 7.91
CA CYS A 212 -14.08 0.43 8.26
C CYS A 212 -12.58 0.72 8.22
N ALA A 213 -11.73 -0.30 8.39
CA ALA A 213 -10.27 -0.17 8.39
C ALA A 213 -9.75 0.97 9.32
N GLY A 214 -10.38 1.16 10.49
CA GLY A 214 -10.04 2.25 11.41
C GLY A 214 -10.40 3.62 10.86
N CYS A 215 -9.37 4.45 10.62
CA CYS A 215 -9.50 5.80 10.05
C CYS A 215 -9.08 5.87 8.57
N GLN A 216 -8.88 4.74 7.90
CA GLN A 216 -8.43 4.72 6.50
C GLN A 216 -9.57 4.75 5.48
N GLY A 217 -10.82 4.73 5.95
CA GLY A 217 -12.05 4.86 5.15
C GLY A 217 -12.59 6.29 5.11
#